data_AF-A0A954TSX8-F1
#
_entry.id   AF-A0A954TSX8-F1
#
_cell.length_a   1.000
_cell.length_b   1.000
_cell.length_c   1.000
_cell.angle_alpha   90.00
_cell.angle_beta   90.00
_cell.angle_gamma   90.00
#
_symmetry.space_group_name_H-M   'P 1'
#
loop_
_entity.id
_entity.type
_entity.pdbx_description
1 polymer ?
#
loop_
_entity_poly.entity_id
_entity_poly.type
_entity_poly.pdbx_seq_one_letter_code
_entity_poly.pdbx_strand_id
1 'polypeptide(L)'
;MNSHSIWRAIAARSACLFIASALFLLVTPTSARAETWTDSTGKFKIDAEYAGVKGTSVVLRLPDGTTKEVPIARLSTESRDRAKELYQAAKANPASTPLSTTKPVPANPPALSVSSPPSLQREEPDFAPVPPPVSPMPAFPESASLQETVDFVVDQMLAGHPEVLWYAMPDDVRAQVDSQEVRDAMRPGVEMTTKMSKPISDLAMKICEVAIRKKQFILNSQYMGAVPPQINETIQKVYDPAAGLVYEYSRSISEADLILEGSIDQWIKDRGPRFGGHMKGLAQALPAEAIQQFRSSIEVNQTSDSTGTVTIPNQNGPSTPMEMVKYRGRWVPKEFAEKWEEKGGDLASGLKQQFEESQKQLEQSQAQMAMMSGMITGMSDQILKPMLEANTQQEFDAAVGKAIAMAGMLGGGGGPGFGGPGPGPGNPAFGQ
;
A
#
# COMPACT_ATOMS: atom_id res chain seq x y z
N MET A 1 12.64 -18.67 23.46
CA MET A 1 12.30 -17.55 22.55
C MET A 1 10.79 -17.39 22.56
N ASN A 2 10.31 -16.16 22.76
CA ASN A 2 8.99 -15.88 23.33
C ASN A 2 7.82 -16.01 22.33
N SER A 3 6.69 -16.54 22.84
CA SER A 3 5.36 -16.65 22.21
C SER A 3 4.88 -15.36 21.49
N HIS A 4 5.40 -14.20 21.85
CA HIS A 4 4.99 -12.89 21.32
C HIS A 4 5.43 -12.57 19.86
N SER A 5 6.40 -13.29 19.27
CA SER A 5 6.76 -13.06 17.84
C SER A 5 5.84 -13.80 16.86
N ILE A 6 5.18 -14.85 17.34
CA ILE A 6 4.40 -15.80 16.53
C ILE A 6 3.02 -15.21 16.17
N TRP A 7 2.39 -14.50 17.11
CA TRP A 7 1.05 -13.94 16.94
C TRP A 7 1.01 -12.57 16.27
N ARG A 8 2.11 -11.80 16.34
CA ARG A 8 2.28 -10.56 15.55
C ARG A 8 2.39 -10.83 14.04
N ALA A 9 2.79 -12.03 13.63
CA ALA A 9 2.86 -12.41 12.21
C ALA A 9 1.51 -12.94 11.68
N ILE A 10 0.70 -13.58 12.52
CA ILE A 10 -0.53 -14.25 12.07
C ILE A 10 -1.78 -13.37 12.24
N ALA A 11 -1.88 -12.58 13.32
CA ALA A 11 -3.00 -11.65 13.53
C ALA A 11 -2.75 -10.23 12.99
N ALA A 12 -1.52 -9.90 12.55
CA ALA A 12 -1.20 -8.59 11.97
C ALA A 12 -0.47 -8.66 10.62
N ARG A 13 -0.20 -9.84 10.03
CA ARG A 13 0.56 -9.94 8.77
C ARG A 13 0.12 -11.01 7.76
N SER A 14 -1.02 -11.68 7.92
CA SER A 14 -1.50 -12.61 6.89
C SER A 14 -2.53 -11.97 5.95
N ALA A 15 -2.06 -11.79 4.72
CA ALA A 15 -2.75 -11.94 3.43
C ALA A 15 -3.36 -10.71 2.73
N CYS A 16 -3.91 -9.68 3.38
CA CYS A 16 -4.41 -8.49 2.65
C CYS A 16 -3.53 -7.23 2.78
N LEU A 17 -2.68 -7.14 3.80
CA LEU A 17 -1.96 -5.89 4.12
C LEU A 17 -0.54 -5.78 3.56
N PHE A 18 0.15 -6.89 3.22
CA PHE A 18 1.53 -6.80 2.73
C PHE A 18 1.66 -6.50 1.23
N ILE A 19 0.72 -6.94 0.40
CA ILE A 19 0.69 -6.59 -1.03
C ILE A 19 -0.09 -5.27 -1.25
N ALA A 20 -1.11 -4.98 -0.43
CA ALA A 20 -1.70 -3.64 -0.37
C ALA A 20 -0.68 -2.60 0.13
N SER A 21 0.24 -2.94 1.03
CA SER A 21 1.35 -2.05 1.42
C SER A 21 2.40 -1.90 0.31
N ALA A 22 2.62 -2.91 -0.55
CA ALA A 22 3.47 -2.78 -1.74
C ALA A 22 2.84 -1.88 -2.84
N LEU A 23 1.51 -1.88 -2.97
CA LEU A 23 0.77 -0.96 -3.86
C LEU A 23 0.51 0.42 -3.24
N PHE A 24 0.43 0.55 -1.92
CA PHE A 24 0.37 1.84 -1.24
C PHE A 24 1.74 2.53 -1.17
N LEU A 25 2.85 1.78 -1.26
CA LEU A 25 4.21 2.33 -1.42
C LEU A 25 4.48 2.89 -2.83
N LEU A 26 3.66 2.57 -3.83
CA LEU A 26 3.76 3.11 -5.19
C LEU A 26 3.20 4.55 -5.34
N VAL A 27 2.64 5.13 -4.28
CA VAL A 27 2.28 6.56 -4.22
C VAL A 27 3.04 7.26 -3.08
N THR A 28 4.29 6.86 -2.84
CA THR A 28 5.26 7.86 -2.41
C THR A 28 5.71 8.59 -3.67
N PRO A 29 5.74 9.94 -3.70
CA PRO A 29 6.43 10.62 -4.80
C PRO A 29 7.82 10.02 -4.84
N THR A 30 8.20 9.44 -5.97
CA THR A 30 9.58 9.09 -6.29
C THR A 30 10.42 10.32 -5.95
N SER A 31 11.09 10.30 -4.80
CA SER A 31 12.29 11.09 -4.62
C SER A 31 13.24 10.52 -5.66
N ALA A 32 13.28 11.17 -6.83
CA ALA A 32 14.21 10.87 -7.89
C ALA A 32 15.59 10.68 -7.26
N ARG A 33 16.17 9.49 -7.43
CA ARG A 33 17.44 9.11 -6.83
C ARG A 33 18.56 9.93 -7.48
N ALA A 34 18.82 11.09 -6.93
CA ALA A 34 19.98 11.89 -7.28
C ALA A 34 21.22 11.25 -6.63
N GLU A 35 22.13 10.70 -7.44
CA GLU A 35 23.42 10.17 -6.97
C GLU A 35 24.41 11.35 -6.84
N THR A 36 25.25 11.38 -5.80
CA THR A 36 26.20 12.49 -5.60
C THR A 36 27.43 12.32 -6.50
N TRP A 37 27.53 13.14 -7.55
CA TRP A 37 28.70 13.23 -8.42
C TRP A 37 29.73 14.16 -7.83
N THR A 38 30.99 13.73 -7.79
CA THR A 38 32.08 14.50 -7.18
C THR A 38 33.12 14.88 -8.23
N ASP A 39 33.62 16.10 -8.15
CA ASP A 39 34.69 16.58 -9.03
C ASP A 39 36.06 16.02 -8.64
N SER A 40 37.06 16.19 -9.50
CA SER A 40 38.42 15.69 -9.28
C SER A 40 39.13 16.32 -8.09
N THR A 41 38.63 17.47 -7.59
CA THR A 41 39.18 18.14 -6.41
C THR A 41 38.49 17.74 -5.10
N GLY A 42 37.36 17.02 -5.16
CA GLY A 42 36.54 16.64 -4.01
C GLY A 42 35.75 17.81 -3.38
N LYS A 43 35.89 19.03 -3.91
CA LYS A 43 35.29 20.25 -3.35
C LYS A 43 33.88 20.50 -3.89
N PHE A 44 33.58 20.01 -5.08
CA PHE A 44 32.28 20.19 -5.71
C PHE A 44 31.56 18.85 -5.77
N LYS A 45 30.39 18.82 -5.13
CA LYS A 45 29.47 17.69 -5.10
C LYS A 45 28.14 18.13 -5.70
N ILE A 46 27.56 17.30 -6.54
CA ILE A 46 26.29 17.59 -7.20
C ILE A 46 25.44 16.34 -7.21
N ASP A 47 24.27 16.40 -6.59
CA ASP A 47 23.31 15.31 -6.63
C ASP A 47 22.61 15.36 -7.98
N ALA A 48 22.77 14.32 -8.79
CA ALA A 48 22.21 14.25 -10.14
C ALA A 48 22.07 12.80 -10.63
N GLU A 49 21.15 12.58 -11.57
CA GLU A 49 20.96 11.32 -12.27
C GLU A 49 21.83 11.27 -13.54
N TYR A 50 22.38 10.10 -13.88
CA TYR A 50 23.10 9.92 -15.14
C TYR A 50 22.12 9.89 -16.32
N ALA A 51 22.24 10.85 -17.25
CA ALA A 51 21.39 10.93 -18.44
C ALA A 51 22.08 10.41 -19.71
N GLY A 52 23.40 10.17 -19.68
CA GLY A 52 24.16 9.65 -20.81
C GLY A 52 25.55 10.27 -20.94
N VAL A 53 26.24 9.95 -22.04
CA VAL A 53 27.54 10.56 -22.41
C VAL A 53 27.40 11.22 -23.78
N LYS A 54 27.84 12.46 -23.87
CA LYS A 54 27.87 13.24 -25.11
C LYS A 54 29.30 13.73 -25.34
N GLY A 55 29.96 13.16 -26.34
CA GLY A 55 31.38 13.43 -26.60
C GLY A 55 32.27 13.03 -25.41
N THR A 56 33.00 13.99 -24.84
CA THR A 56 33.90 13.78 -23.69
C THR A 56 33.29 14.19 -22.35
N SER A 57 31.97 14.40 -22.30
CA SER A 57 31.23 14.87 -21.13
C SER A 57 30.15 13.89 -20.72
N VAL A 58 29.92 13.76 -19.41
CA VAL A 58 28.74 13.09 -18.84
C VAL A 58 27.61 14.09 -18.79
N VAL A 59 26.43 13.69 -19.26
CA VAL A 59 25.20 14.48 -19.11
C VAL A 59 24.54 14.03 -17.81
N LEU A 60 24.42 14.96 -16.86
CA LEU A 60 23.82 14.74 -15.56
C LEU A 60 22.49 15.49 -15.48
N ARG A 61 21.43 14.85 -14.99
CA ARG A 61 20.12 15.46 -14.76
C ARG A 61 19.96 15.80 -13.29
N LEU A 62 19.77 17.06 -12.98
CA LEU A 62 19.60 17.57 -11.63
C LEU A 62 18.19 17.25 -11.08
N PRO A 63 17.98 17.33 -9.75
CA PRO A 63 16.67 17.10 -9.13
C PRO A 63 15.58 18.07 -9.63
N ASP A 64 16.00 19.26 -10.09
CA ASP A 64 15.13 20.26 -10.72
C ASP A 64 14.76 19.92 -12.19
N GLY A 65 15.24 18.79 -12.70
CA GLY A 65 14.99 18.31 -14.06
C GLY A 65 15.91 18.90 -15.14
N THR A 66 16.77 19.86 -14.80
CA THR A 66 17.72 20.45 -15.75
C THR A 66 18.89 19.51 -16.03
N THR A 67 19.48 19.60 -17.23
CA THR A 67 20.66 18.79 -17.59
C THR A 67 21.93 19.63 -17.60
N LYS A 68 22.98 19.12 -16.96
CA LYS A 68 24.31 19.72 -16.91
C LYS A 68 25.33 18.79 -17.54
N GLU A 69 26.10 19.31 -18.49
CA GLU A 69 27.22 18.58 -19.07
C GLU A 69 28.48 18.80 -18.21
N VAL A 70 29.04 17.71 -17.68
CA VAL A 70 30.27 17.74 -16.87
C VAL A 70 31.37 16.99 -17.62
N PRO A 71 32.51 17.63 -17.94
CA PRO A 71 33.62 16.96 -18.60
C PRO A 71 34.11 15.77 -17.76
N ILE A 72 34.26 14.59 -18.38
CA ILE A 72 34.67 13.36 -17.68
C ILE A 72 36.02 13.56 -16.97
N ALA A 73 36.93 14.33 -17.57
CA ALA A 73 38.24 14.66 -16.99
C ALA A 73 38.15 15.44 -15.66
N ARG A 74 37.03 16.12 -15.39
CA ARG A 74 36.79 16.89 -14.15
C ARG A 74 36.07 16.09 -13.07
N LEU A 75 35.68 14.85 -13.33
CA LEU A 75 35.08 13.97 -12.32
C LEU A 75 36.17 13.26 -11.50
N SER A 76 35.83 12.92 -10.25
CA SER A 76 36.64 12.04 -9.42
C SER A 76 36.80 10.65 -10.06
N THR A 77 37.79 9.87 -9.61
CA THR A 77 37.98 8.50 -10.12
C THR A 77 36.72 7.65 -9.95
N GLU A 78 36.10 7.72 -8.77
CA GLU A 78 34.86 7.00 -8.45
C GLU A 78 33.70 7.40 -9.37
N SER A 79 33.48 8.70 -9.58
CA SER A 79 32.41 9.18 -10.47
C SER A 79 32.69 8.83 -11.95
N ARG A 80 33.95 8.73 -12.37
CA ARG A 80 34.30 8.27 -13.73
C ARG A 80 34.04 6.78 -13.92
N ASP A 81 34.42 5.96 -12.95
CA ASP A 81 34.18 4.51 -12.99
C ASP A 81 32.67 4.23 -13.02
N ARG A 82 31.90 4.97 -12.22
CA ARG A 82 30.44 4.92 -12.24
C ARG A 82 29.83 5.34 -13.56
N ALA A 83 30.26 6.46 -14.15
CA ALA A 83 29.81 6.87 -15.47
C ALA A 83 30.12 5.83 -16.55
N LYS A 84 31.24 5.11 -16.43
CA LYS A 84 31.64 4.04 -17.34
C LYS A 84 30.71 2.82 -17.20
N GLU A 85 30.37 2.40 -15.99
CA GLU A 85 29.40 1.32 -15.75
C GLU A 85 28.04 1.66 -16.36
N LEU A 86 27.52 2.85 -16.08
CA LEU A 86 26.22 3.32 -16.56
C LEU A 86 26.21 3.47 -18.09
N TYR A 87 27.32 3.92 -18.68
CA TYR A 87 27.48 3.95 -20.14
C TYR A 87 27.45 2.56 -20.77
N GLN A 88 28.12 1.58 -20.16
CA GLN A 88 28.11 0.20 -20.69
C GLN A 88 26.75 -0.46 -20.53
N ALA A 89 26.05 -0.23 -19.41
CA ALA A 89 24.69 -0.68 -19.21
C ALA A 89 23.73 -0.09 -20.25
N ALA A 90 23.88 1.21 -20.58
CA ALA A 90 23.08 1.88 -21.60
C ALA A 90 23.40 1.39 -23.03
N LYS A 91 24.66 1.02 -23.30
CA LYS A 91 25.09 0.51 -24.62
C LYS A 91 24.63 -0.93 -24.88
N ALA A 92 24.34 -1.71 -23.84
CA ALA A 92 23.85 -3.08 -23.95
C ALA A 92 22.38 -3.18 -24.39
N ASN A 93 21.64 -2.06 -24.51
CA ASN A 93 20.27 -2.01 -25.03
C ASN A 93 20.07 -0.83 -26.01
N PRO A 94 20.50 -0.93 -27.28
CA PRO A 94 20.22 0.08 -28.30
C PRO A 94 18.97 -0.29 -29.13
N ALA A 95 18.02 0.66 -29.25
CA ALA A 95 16.83 0.68 -30.11
C ALA A 95 15.59 -0.11 -29.61
N SER A 96 14.40 0.50 -29.53
CA SER A 96 13.66 0.93 -30.72
C SER A 96 12.67 2.07 -30.47
N THR A 97 12.65 3.01 -31.42
CA THR A 97 11.64 4.07 -31.64
C THR A 97 10.43 3.51 -32.43
N PRO A 98 9.36 4.28 -32.75
CA PRO A 98 7.99 3.91 -32.46
C PRO A 98 7.19 3.50 -33.72
N LEU A 99 6.14 2.70 -33.54
CA LEU A 99 5.11 2.51 -34.57
C LEU A 99 3.71 2.59 -33.94
N SER A 100 3.00 3.66 -34.28
CA SER A 100 1.55 3.76 -34.18
C SER A 100 0.89 2.90 -35.26
N THR A 101 -0.16 2.16 -34.94
CA THR A 101 -1.41 2.17 -35.73
C THR A 101 -2.58 1.55 -34.96
N THR A 102 -3.70 2.26 -35.08
CA THR A 102 -5.04 2.05 -34.54
C THR A 102 -5.82 0.95 -35.25
N LYS A 103 -6.75 0.27 -34.53
CA LYS A 103 -8.19 0.19 -34.92
C LYS A 103 -9.08 -0.35 -33.77
N PRO A 104 -10.31 0.18 -33.57
CA PRO A 104 -11.20 -0.18 -32.47
C PRO A 104 -12.21 -1.27 -32.84
N VAL A 105 -12.71 -2.01 -31.85
CA VAL A 105 -13.87 -2.92 -31.97
C VAL A 105 -14.82 -2.71 -30.78
N PRO A 106 -16.16 -2.75 -30.97
CA PRO A 106 -17.14 -2.08 -30.12
C PRO A 106 -17.89 -2.99 -29.12
N ALA A 107 -18.38 -2.31 -28.08
CA ALA A 107 -19.61 -2.48 -27.28
C ALA A 107 -20.32 -3.85 -27.13
N ASN A 108 -20.45 -4.24 -25.85
CA ASN A 108 -21.59 -4.85 -25.13
C ASN A 108 -22.28 -6.13 -25.64
N PRO A 109 -22.50 -7.08 -24.70
CA PRO A 109 -23.83 -7.67 -24.53
C PRO A 109 -24.38 -7.51 -23.08
N PRO A 110 -25.70 -7.75 -22.88
CA PRO A 110 -26.48 -7.23 -21.76
C PRO A 110 -26.26 -7.97 -20.44
N ALA A 111 -26.40 -7.20 -19.35
CA ALA A 111 -26.37 -7.66 -17.97
C ALA A 111 -27.44 -8.72 -17.70
N LEU A 112 -26.99 -9.91 -17.30
CA LEU A 112 -27.83 -10.85 -16.57
C LEU A 112 -27.79 -10.44 -15.09
N SER A 113 -28.93 -9.92 -14.62
CA SER A 113 -29.19 -9.68 -13.20
C SER A 113 -29.12 -10.99 -12.42
N VAL A 114 -27.96 -11.28 -11.84
CA VAL A 114 -27.86 -12.22 -10.73
C VAL A 114 -28.26 -11.43 -9.48
N SER A 115 -29.32 -11.86 -8.81
CA SER A 115 -29.73 -11.33 -7.51
C SER A 115 -28.54 -11.38 -6.54
N SER A 116 -28.06 -10.21 -6.12
CA SER A 116 -27.02 -10.09 -5.11
C SER A 116 -27.45 -10.82 -3.83
N PRO A 117 -26.57 -11.60 -3.18
CA PRO A 117 -26.84 -12.14 -1.84
C PRO A 117 -27.13 -10.99 -0.86
N PRO A 118 -27.81 -11.25 0.28
CA PRO A 118 -28.14 -10.21 1.26
C PRO A 118 -26.85 -9.49 1.64
N SER A 119 -26.81 -8.20 1.30
CA SER A 119 -25.64 -7.38 1.42
C SER A 119 -25.34 -7.13 2.89
N LEU A 120 -24.11 -7.43 3.34
CA LEU A 120 -23.55 -6.95 4.60
C LEU A 120 -23.29 -5.42 4.53
N GLN A 121 -24.20 -4.66 3.93
CA GLN A 121 -24.01 -3.26 3.61
C GLN A 121 -24.76 -2.42 4.64
N ARG A 122 -24.00 -1.65 5.41
CA ARG A 122 -24.54 -0.47 6.08
C ARG A 122 -24.85 0.59 5.03
N GLU A 123 -25.80 1.46 5.33
CA GLU A 123 -26.07 2.62 4.48
C GLU A 123 -24.78 3.38 4.18
N GLU A 124 -24.61 3.75 2.92
CA GLU A 124 -23.47 4.53 2.49
C GLU A 124 -23.72 6.01 2.79
N PRO A 125 -22.73 6.72 3.31
CA PRO A 125 -22.83 8.17 3.41
C PRO A 125 -22.99 8.77 2.02
N ASP A 126 -23.67 9.90 1.92
CA ASP A 126 -23.96 10.61 0.67
C ASP A 126 -22.70 11.12 -0.07
N PHE A 127 -21.55 11.17 0.59
CA PHE A 127 -20.25 11.48 -0.01
C PHE A 127 -19.46 10.24 -0.46
N ALA A 128 -20.00 9.02 -0.30
CA ALA A 128 -19.31 7.81 -0.71
C ALA A 128 -18.91 7.90 -2.20
N PRO A 129 -17.63 7.65 -2.53
CA PRO A 129 -17.21 7.58 -3.92
C PRO A 129 -17.81 6.31 -4.54
N VAL A 130 -18.31 6.43 -5.76
CA VAL A 130 -18.82 5.26 -6.50
C VAL A 130 -17.62 4.39 -6.89
N PRO A 131 -17.56 3.11 -6.45
CA PRO A 131 -16.46 2.23 -6.83
C PRO A 131 -16.45 1.99 -8.35
N PRO A 132 -15.30 2.09 -9.02
CA PRO A 132 -15.19 1.75 -10.43
C PRO A 132 -15.60 0.30 -10.68
N PRO A 133 -16.34 0.02 -11.78
CA PRO A 133 -16.80 -1.33 -12.05
C PRO A 133 -15.64 -2.27 -12.34
N VAL A 134 -15.70 -3.46 -11.75
CA VAL A 134 -14.79 -4.57 -11.99
C VAL A 134 -15.59 -5.74 -12.58
N SER A 135 -15.08 -6.34 -13.64
CA SER A 135 -15.68 -7.55 -14.23
C SER A 135 -15.62 -8.71 -13.23
N PRO A 136 -16.46 -9.74 -13.34
CA PRO A 136 -16.34 -10.90 -12.45
C PRO A 136 -14.97 -11.58 -12.57
N MET A 137 -14.36 -11.94 -11.42
CA MET A 137 -13.09 -12.66 -11.39
C MET A 137 -13.28 -14.08 -11.97
N PRO A 138 -12.41 -14.56 -12.86
CA PRO A 138 -12.38 -15.98 -13.25
C PRO A 138 -12.10 -16.87 -12.03
N ALA A 139 -12.48 -18.14 -12.13
CA ALA A 139 -12.15 -19.13 -11.09
C ALA A 139 -10.62 -19.27 -10.95
N PHE A 140 -10.16 -19.46 -9.72
CA PHE A 140 -8.75 -19.69 -9.44
C PHE A 140 -8.29 -20.99 -10.13
N PRO A 141 -7.13 -21.01 -10.81
CA PRO A 141 -6.72 -22.16 -11.59
C PRO A 141 -6.43 -23.37 -10.71
N GLU A 142 -6.95 -24.52 -11.12
CA GLU A 142 -6.68 -25.81 -10.50
C GLU A 142 -5.40 -26.41 -11.09
N SER A 143 -4.53 -26.96 -10.23
CA SER A 143 -3.31 -27.69 -10.62
C SER A 143 -2.26 -26.89 -11.40
N ALA A 144 -2.32 -25.57 -11.43
CA ALA A 144 -1.33 -24.70 -12.09
C ALA A 144 0.11 -24.92 -11.60
N SER A 145 1.06 -24.64 -12.50
CA SER A 145 2.46 -24.42 -12.14
C SER A 145 2.61 -23.18 -11.23
N LEU A 146 3.78 -23.02 -10.62
CA LEU A 146 4.07 -21.86 -9.78
C LEU A 146 4.03 -20.56 -10.61
N GLN A 147 4.58 -20.59 -11.83
CA GLN A 147 4.56 -19.45 -12.75
C GLN A 147 3.13 -19.05 -13.12
N GLU A 148 2.31 -20.00 -13.59
CA GLU A 148 0.91 -19.74 -13.94
C GLU A 148 0.11 -19.20 -12.75
N THR A 149 0.42 -19.66 -11.52
CA THR A 149 -0.23 -19.15 -10.31
C THR A 149 0.16 -17.69 -10.02
N VAL A 150 1.46 -17.36 -10.13
CA VAL A 150 1.95 -15.99 -9.95
C VAL A 150 1.35 -15.07 -11.02
N ASP A 151 1.36 -15.48 -12.28
CA ASP A 151 0.80 -14.72 -13.39
C ASP A 151 -0.70 -14.47 -13.18
N PHE A 152 -1.46 -15.50 -12.79
CA PHE A 152 -2.88 -15.37 -12.48
C PHE A 152 -3.13 -14.35 -11.36
N VAL A 153 -2.38 -14.45 -10.25
CA VAL A 153 -2.52 -13.51 -9.11
C VAL A 153 -2.19 -12.08 -9.55
N VAL A 154 -1.11 -11.88 -10.30
CA VAL A 154 -0.71 -10.54 -10.78
C VAL A 154 -1.74 -9.97 -11.76
N ASP A 155 -2.26 -10.79 -12.68
CA ASP A 155 -3.32 -10.42 -13.62
C ASP A 155 -4.59 -9.99 -12.90
N GLN A 156 -5.04 -10.78 -11.92
CA GLN A 156 -6.25 -10.48 -11.16
C GLN A 156 -6.07 -9.22 -10.29
N MET A 157 -4.93 -9.05 -9.62
CA MET A 157 -4.63 -7.83 -8.87
C MET A 157 -4.71 -6.58 -9.76
N LEU A 158 -4.11 -6.62 -10.95
CA LEU A 158 -4.16 -5.50 -11.92
C LEU A 158 -5.54 -5.32 -12.56
N ALA A 159 -6.34 -6.38 -12.66
CA ALA A 159 -7.71 -6.32 -13.14
C ALA A 159 -8.70 -5.75 -12.11
N GLY A 160 -8.27 -5.57 -10.85
CA GLY A 160 -9.09 -5.05 -9.75
C GLY A 160 -9.67 -6.15 -8.84
N HIS A 161 -8.93 -7.25 -8.64
CA HIS A 161 -9.38 -8.39 -7.83
C HIS A 161 -8.39 -8.72 -6.70
N PRO A 162 -8.28 -7.89 -5.65
CA PRO A 162 -7.45 -8.20 -4.49
C PRO A 162 -7.91 -9.46 -3.74
N GLU A 163 -9.18 -9.83 -3.85
CA GLU A 163 -9.73 -11.07 -3.31
C GLU A 163 -9.06 -12.32 -3.89
N VAL A 164 -8.32 -12.23 -5.00
CA VAL A 164 -7.54 -13.37 -5.54
C VAL A 164 -6.60 -13.99 -4.50
N LEU A 165 -6.08 -13.18 -3.56
CA LEU A 165 -5.21 -13.65 -2.48
C LEU A 165 -5.94 -14.53 -1.47
N TRP A 166 -7.23 -14.26 -1.25
CA TRP A 166 -8.08 -15.14 -0.46
C TRP A 166 -8.22 -16.49 -1.16
N TYR A 167 -8.57 -16.49 -2.45
CA TYR A 167 -8.78 -17.71 -3.23
C TYR A 167 -7.51 -18.50 -3.56
N ALA A 168 -6.34 -17.87 -3.41
CA ALA A 168 -5.06 -18.57 -3.47
C ALA A 168 -4.87 -19.58 -2.32
N MET A 169 -5.60 -19.42 -1.21
CA MET A 169 -5.56 -20.38 -0.11
C MET A 169 -6.41 -21.64 -0.39
N PRO A 170 -6.02 -22.80 0.14
CA PRO A 170 -6.83 -24.01 0.06
C PRO A 170 -8.25 -23.83 0.63
N ASP A 171 -9.21 -24.55 0.07
CA ASP A 171 -10.62 -24.40 0.40
C ASP A 171 -10.94 -24.74 1.86
N ASP A 172 -10.27 -25.75 2.39
CA ASP A 172 -10.43 -26.19 3.78
C ASP A 172 -9.78 -25.25 4.79
N VAL A 173 -8.64 -24.64 4.42
CA VAL A 173 -8.03 -23.52 5.16
C VAL A 173 -9.02 -22.36 5.24
N ARG A 174 -9.59 -21.94 4.09
CA ARG A 174 -10.58 -20.87 4.05
C ARG A 174 -11.82 -21.19 4.88
N ALA A 175 -12.34 -22.42 4.77
CA ALA A 175 -13.50 -22.87 5.54
C ALA A 175 -13.25 -22.83 7.05
N GLN A 176 -12.03 -23.16 7.48
CA GLN A 176 -11.67 -23.08 8.89
C GLN A 176 -11.54 -21.63 9.38
N VAL A 177 -10.84 -20.77 8.63
CA VAL A 177 -10.71 -19.33 8.95
C VAL A 177 -12.10 -18.68 9.00
N ASP A 178 -12.98 -19.06 8.09
CA ASP A 178 -14.36 -18.57 7.98
C ASP A 178 -15.35 -19.33 8.87
N SER A 179 -14.87 -20.12 9.83
CA SER A 179 -15.75 -20.85 10.74
C SER A 179 -16.37 -19.93 11.78
N GLN A 180 -17.55 -20.31 12.28
CA GLN A 180 -18.21 -19.59 13.37
C GLN A 180 -17.35 -19.59 14.64
N GLU A 181 -16.64 -20.69 14.91
CA GLU A 181 -15.76 -20.81 16.07
C GLU A 181 -14.65 -19.75 16.07
N VAL A 182 -14.04 -19.50 14.89
CA VAL A 182 -13.04 -18.44 14.73
C VAL A 182 -13.68 -17.06 14.89
N ARG A 183 -14.86 -16.81 14.30
CA ARG A 183 -15.57 -15.53 14.49
C ARG A 183 -15.90 -15.26 15.96
N ASP A 184 -16.36 -16.26 16.69
CA ASP A 184 -16.65 -16.12 18.12
C ASP A 184 -15.39 -15.88 18.95
N ALA A 185 -14.27 -16.51 18.57
CA ALA A 185 -12.96 -16.24 19.18
C ALA A 185 -12.45 -14.82 18.90
N MET A 186 -12.68 -14.29 17.69
CA MET A 186 -12.27 -12.93 17.30
C MET A 186 -13.16 -11.84 17.89
N ARG A 187 -14.45 -12.12 18.11
CA ARG A 187 -15.48 -11.17 18.53
C ARG A 187 -15.03 -10.18 19.62
N PRO A 188 -14.52 -10.62 20.79
CA PRO A 188 -14.13 -9.68 21.84
C PRO A 188 -12.99 -8.75 21.39
N GLY A 189 -12.04 -9.25 20.61
CA GLY A 189 -10.94 -8.45 20.06
C GLY A 189 -11.39 -7.45 19.01
N VAL A 190 -12.29 -7.86 18.11
CA VAL A 190 -12.83 -6.98 17.06
C VAL A 190 -13.73 -5.91 17.64
N GLU A 191 -14.63 -6.23 18.57
CA GLU A 191 -15.50 -5.25 19.24
C GLU A 191 -14.67 -4.23 20.03
N MET A 192 -13.67 -4.70 20.78
CA MET A 192 -12.75 -3.84 21.51
C MET A 192 -11.96 -2.92 20.56
N THR A 193 -11.38 -3.47 19.50
CA THR A 193 -10.60 -2.69 18.53
C THR A 193 -11.47 -1.67 17.81
N THR A 194 -12.66 -2.05 17.37
CA THR A 194 -13.63 -1.15 16.70
C THR A 194 -14.02 0.00 17.61
N LYS A 195 -14.30 -0.27 18.89
CA LYS A 195 -14.60 0.78 19.87
C LYS A 195 -13.42 1.73 20.08
N MET A 196 -12.21 1.19 20.19
CA MET A 196 -11.00 1.98 20.46
C MET A 196 -10.53 2.78 19.24
N SER A 197 -10.69 2.24 18.04
CA SER A 197 -10.31 2.90 16.79
C SER A 197 -11.36 3.90 16.32
N LYS A 198 -12.57 3.92 16.91
CA LYS A 198 -13.67 4.79 16.47
C LYS A 198 -13.28 6.26 16.29
N PRO A 199 -12.62 6.94 17.24
CA PRO A 199 -12.22 8.35 17.05
C PRO A 199 -11.28 8.55 15.86
N ILE A 200 -10.35 7.63 15.65
CA ILE A 200 -9.40 7.64 14.52
C ILE A 200 -10.14 7.38 13.21
N SER A 201 -11.07 6.43 13.22
CA SER A 201 -11.86 6.04 12.06
C SER A 201 -12.82 7.16 11.66
N ASP A 202 -13.48 7.81 12.62
CA ASP A 202 -14.33 8.98 12.40
C ASP A 202 -13.54 10.16 11.81
N LEU A 203 -12.32 10.39 12.32
CA LEU A 203 -11.40 11.37 11.74
C LEU A 203 -11.03 11.01 10.29
N ALA A 204 -10.64 9.75 10.03
CA ALA A 204 -10.28 9.28 8.70
C ALA A 204 -11.43 9.42 7.70
N MET A 205 -12.66 9.10 8.12
CA MET A 205 -13.86 9.28 7.30
C MET A 205 -14.14 10.77 7.00
N LYS A 206 -13.94 11.68 7.97
CA LYS A 206 -14.04 13.12 7.72
C LYS A 206 -12.94 13.64 6.79
N ILE A 207 -11.72 13.09 6.85
CA ILE A 207 -10.65 13.40 5.89
C ILE A 207 -11.08 12.96 4.48
N CYS A 208 -11.66 11.76 4.36
CA CYS A 208 -12.21 11.27 3.09
C CYS A 208 -13.33 12.20 2.58
N GLU A 209 -14.22 12.66 3.46
CA GLU A 209 -15.28 13.59 3.09
C GLU A 209 -14.71 14.92 2.56
N VAL A 210 -13.70 15.49 3.22
CA VAL A 210 -13.00 16.69 2.73
C VAL A 210 -12.38 16.40 1.36
N ALA A 211 -11.65 15.30 1.22
CA ALA A 211 -10.99 14.93 -0.03
C ALA A 211 -12.00 14.80 -1.18
N ILE A 212 -13.16 14.20 -0.94
CA ILE A 212 -14.17 13.94 -1.97
C ILE A 212 -14.99 15.21 -2.27
N ARG A 213 -15.57 15.85 -1.25
CA ARG A 213 -16.45 17.01 -1.44
C ARG A 213 -15.69 18.27 -1.85
N LYS A 214 -14.46 18.45 -1.37
CA LYS A 214 -13.65 19.66 -1.57
C LYS A 214 -12.53 19.45 -2.59
N LYS A 215 -12.61 18.41 -3.43
CA LYS A 215 -11.65 18.13 -4.51
C LYS A 215 -11.21 19.39 -5.27
N GLN A 216 -12.15 20.19 -5.74
CA GLN A 216 -11.82 21.39 -6.53
C GLN A 216 -11.08 22.44 -5.71
N PHE A 217 -11.44 22.63 -4.44
CA PHE A 217 -10.71 23.54 -3.56
C PHE A 217 -9.30 23.03 -3.25
N ILE A 218 -9.13 21.72 -3.08
CA ILE A 218 -7.83 21.09 -2.87
C ILE A 218 -6.93 21.26 -4.09
N LEU A 219 -7.43 20.94 -5.28
CA LEU A 219 -6.67 21.03 -6.53
C LEU A 219 -6.30 22.48 -6.90
N ASN A 220 -7.14 23.44 -6.53
CA ASN A 220 -6.91 24.87 -6.78
C ASN A 220 -6.22 25.59 -5.62
N SER A 221 -5.84 24.88 -4.56
CA SER A 221 -5.28 25.51 -3.38
C SER A 221 -3.94 26.19 -3.69
N GLN A 222 -3.68 27.35 -3.07
CA GLN A 222 -2.38 28.03 -3.21
C GLN A 222 -1.18 27.16 -2.81
N TYR A 223 -1.40 26.17 -1.92
CA TYR A 223 -0.37 25.22 -1.51
C TYR A 223 0.00 24.21 -2.62
N MET A 224 -0.84 24.08 -3.65
CA MET A 224 -0.54 23.31 -4.87
C MET A 224 0.26 24.10 -5.90
N GLY A 225 0.43 25.42 -5.71
CA GLY A 225 1.09 26.31 -6.69
C GLY A 225 2.58 26.01 -6.95
N ALA A 226 3.22 25.23 -6.07
CA ALA A 226 4.60 24.78 -6.26
C ALA A 226 4.71 23.46 -7.06
N VAL A 227 3.58 22.83 -7.41
CA VAL A 227 3.55 21.54 -8.12
C VAL A 227 3.76 21.77 -9.62
N PRO A 228 4.80 21.16 -10.24
CA PRO A 228 5.02 21.24 -11.68
C PRO A 228 3.78 20.81 -12.49
N PRO A 229 3.50 21.41 -13.66
CA PRO A 229 2.32 21.09 -14.47
C PRO A 229 2.15 19.60 -14.79
N GLN A 230 3.26 18.88 -15.04
CA GLN A 230 3.26 17.44 -15.32
C GLN A 230 2.76 16.61 -14.12
N ILE A 231 3.07 17.06 -12.90
CA ILE A 231 2.61 16.41 -11.66
C ILE A 231 1.12 16.74 -11.44
N ASN A 232 0.66 17.95 -11.77
CA ASN A 232 -0.75 18.33 -11.66
C ASN A 232 -1.66 17.45 -12.53
N GLU A 233 -1.30 17.20 -13.79
CA GLU A 233 -2.06 16.28 -14.66
C GLU A 233 -2.13 14.86 -14.08
N THR A 234 -1.02 14.39 -13.49
CA THR A 234 -0.97 13.06 -12.86
C THR A 234 -1.88 13.03 -11.63
N ILE A 235 -1.79 14.04 -10.76
CA ILE A 235 -2.65 14.18 -9.58
C ILE A 235 -4.12 14.15 -9.99
N GLN A 236 -4.52 14.90 -11.01
CA GLN A 236 -5.92 14.92 -11.46
C GLN A 236 -6.41 13.55 -11.92
N LYS A 237 -5.57 12.77 -12.61
CA LYS A 237 -5.89 11.40 -13.06
C LYS A 237 -6.03 10.43 -11.89
N VAL A 238 -5.17 10.53 -10.89
CA VAL A 238 -5.15 9.58 -9.76
C VAL A 238 -6.02 10.00 -8.58
N TYR A 239 -6.51 11.25 -8.56
CA TYR A 239 -7.20 11.81 -7.39
C TYR A 239 -8.42 10.99 -6.97
N ASP A 240 -9.35 10.72 -7.89
CA ASP A 240 -10.60 10.01 -7.54
C ASP A 240 -10.34 8.54 -7.18
N PRO A 241 -9.51 7.79 -7.95
CA PRO A 241 -9.10 6.45 -7.52
C PRO A 241 -8.39 6.44 -6.16
N ALA A 242 -7.51 7.39 -5.87
CA ALA A 242 -6.81 7.46 -4.58
C ALA A 242 -7.76 7.80 -3.43
N ALA A 243 -8.60 8.82 -3.58
CA ALA A 243 -9.58 9.21 -2.57
C ALA A 243 -10.57 8.06 -2.29
N GLY A 244 -11.02 7.38 -3.34
CA GLY A 244 -11.88 6.20 -3.21
C GLY A 244 -11.20 5.01 -2.54
N LEU A 245 -9.93 4.74 -2.85
CA LEU A 245 -9.16 3.68 -2.19
C LEU A 245 -9.01 3.96 -0.69
N VAL A 246 -8.68 5.19 -0.31
CA VAL A 246 -8.55 5.60 1.10
C VAL A 246 -9.92 5.54 1.80
N TYR A 247 -11.00 5.91 1.11
CA TYR A 247 -12.37 5.76 1.62
C TYR A 247 -12.71 4.30 1.91
N GLU A 248 -12.53 3.39 0.94
CA GLU A 248 -12.85 1.97 1.10
C GLU A 248 -12.01 1.31 2.20
N TYR A 249 -10.73 1.71 2.33
CA TYR A 249 -9.86 1.30 3.43
C TYR A 249 -10.39 1.77 4.78
N SER A 250 -10.68 3.06 4.90
CA SER A 250 -11.17 3.68 6.14
C SER A 250 -12.52 3.07 6.55
N ARG A 251 -13.42 2.87 5.59
CA ARG A 251 -14.72 2.22 5.82
C ARG A 251 -14.55 0.77 6.28
N SER A 252 -13.62 0.02 5.69
CA SER A 252 -13.35 -1.37 6.07
C SER A 252 -12.81 -1.53 7.49
N ILE A 253 -12.00 -0.58 7.96
CA ILE A 253 -11.59 -0.54 9.38
C ILE A 253 -12.78 -0.17 10.28
N SER A 254 -13.56 0.84 9.87
CA SER A 254 -14.70 1.33 10.65
C SER A 254 -15.82 0.30 10.82
N GLU A 255 -15.93 -0.63 9.87
CA GLU A 255 -16.97 -1.66 9.81
C GLU A 255 -16.40 -3.07 9.94
N ALA A 256 -15.24 -3.21 10.58
CA ALA A 256 -14.58 -4.50 10.78
C ALA A 256 -15.45 -5.49 11.57
N ASP A 257 -16.40 -4.98 12.37
CA ASP A 257 -17.38 -5.77 13.11
C ASP A 257 -18.38 -6.51 12.21
N LEU A 258 -18.60 -6.07 10.97
CA LEU A 258 -19.44 -6.81 10.00
C LEU A 258 -18.90 -8.21 9.67
N ILE A 259 -17.58 -8.42 9.82
CA ILE A 259 -16.96 -9.74 9.68
C ILE A 259 -17.53 -10.74 10.71
N LEU A 260 -18.03 -10.24 11.85
CA LEU A 260 -18.60 -11.06 12.92
C LEU A 260 -20.07 -11.44 12.70
N GLU A 261 -20.77 -10.68 11.86
CA GLU A 261 -22.20 -10.85 11.56
C GLU A 261 -22.43 -11.73 10.31
N GLY A 262 -21.49 -11.68 9.36
CA GLY A 262 -21.47 -12.51 8.16
C GLY A 262 -20.33 -13.53 8.13
N SER A 263 -19.97 -13.94 6.92
CA SER A 263 -18.73 -14.69 6.66
C SER A 263 -17.59 -13.77 6.21
N ILE A 264 -16.36 -14.15 6.53
CA ILE A 264 -15.14 -13.56 5.98
C ILE A 264 -15.17 -13.65 4.45
N ASP A 265 -15.62 -14.77 3.89
CA ASP A 265 -15.71 -14.93 2.44
C ASP A 265 -16.71 -13.95 1.81
N GLN A 266 -17.90 -13.75 2.39
CA GLN A 266 -18.85 -12.74 1.93
C GLN A 266 -18.29 -11.32 2.05
N TRP A 267 -17.61 -11.01 3.16
CA TRP A 267 -17.01 -9.70 3.37
C TRP A 267 -15.93 -9.42 2.32
N ILE A 268 -15.06 -10.40 2.02
CA ILE A 268 -14.03 -10.29 0.99
C ILE A 268 -14.66 -10.16 -0.41
N LYS A 269 -15.73 -10.91 -0.72
CA LYS A 269 -16.46 -10.81 -2.00
C LYS A 269 -17.12 -9.45 -2.21
N ASP A 270 -17.66 -8.85 -1.15
CA ASP A 270 -18.31 -7.54 -1.21
C ASP A 270 -17.27 -6.42 -1.30
N ARG A 271 -16.23 -6.46 -0.45
CA ARG A 271 -15.24 -5.38 -0.35
C ARG A 271 -14.13 -5.46 -1.40
N GLY A 272 -13.70 -6.67 -1.77
CA GLY A 272 -12.58 -6.91 -2.68
C GLY A 272 -12.70 -6.13 -4.00
N PRO A 273 -13.79 -6.29 -4.76
CA PRO A 273 -14.00 -5.54 -6.00
C PRO A 273 -14.10 -4.02 -5.82
N ARG A 274 -14.57 -3.54 -4.66
CA ARG A 274 -14.65 -2.09 -4.38
C ARG A 274 -13.27 -1.48 -4.20
N PHE A 275 -12.42 -2.13 -3.39
CA PHE A 275 -10.99 -1.82 -3.31
C PHE A 275 -10.32 -1.92 -4.68
N GLY A 276 -10.60 -3.03 -5.37
CA GLY A 276 -10.01 -3.39 -6.64
C GLY A 276 -10.33 -2.41 -7.76
N GLY A 277 -11.54 -1.87 -7.82
CA GLY A 277 -11.91 -0.85 -8.80
C GLY A 277 -11.04 0.40 -8.69
N HIS A 278 -10.79 0.86 -7.47
CA HIS A 278 -9.90 1.99 -7.22
C HIS A 278 -8.43 1.66 -7.49
N MET A 279 -7.94 0.49 -7.06
CA MET A 279 -6.57 0.05 -7.37
C MET A 279 -6.32 -0.09 -8.87
N LYS A 280 -7.28 -0.63 -9.61
CA LYS A 280 -7.25 -0.70 -11.07
C LYS A 280 -7.17 0.68 -11.71
N GLY A 281 -7.95 1.64 -11.22
CA GLY A 281 -7.89 3.04 -11.66
C GLY A 281 -6.51 3.66 -11.44
N LEU A 282 -5.86 3.38 -10.30
CA LEU A 282 -4.49 3.80 -10.04
C LEU A 282 -3.49 3.10 -10.97
N ALA A 283 -3.64 1.79 -11.18
CA ALA A 283 -2.76 1.03 -12.08
C ALA A 283 -2.87 1.51 -13.54
N GLN A 284 -4.05 1.91 -14.00
CA GLN A 284 -4.27 2.48 -15.34
C GLN A 284 -3.59 3.85 -15.53
N ALA A 285 -3.27 4.55 -14.45
CA ALA A 285 -2.52 5.80 -14.52
C ALA A 285 -1.00 5.58 -14.66
N LEU A 286 -0.51 4.36 -14.41
CA LEU A 286 0.90 4.01 -14.60
C LEU A 286 1.21 3.79 -16.09
N PRO A 287 2.44 4.15 -16.54
CA PRO A 287 2.91 3.76 -17.87
C PRO A 287 2.90 2.24 -18.04
N ALA A 288 2.55 1.76 -19.24
CA ALA A 288 2.50 0.32 -19.53
C ALA A 288 3.86 -0.35 -19.32
N GLU A 289 4.94 0.37 -19.61
CA GLU A 289 6.33 -0.07 -19.41
C GLU A 289 6.63 -0.32 -17.94
N ALA A 290 6.06 0.49 -17.02
CA ALA A 290 6.25 0.31 -15.59
C ALA A 290 5.58 -0.98 -15.09
N ILE A 291 4.38 -1.30 -15.61
CA ILE A 291 3.68 -2.56 -15.31
C ILE A 291 4.46 -3.75 -15.87
N GLN A 292 4.97 -3.65 -17.10
CA GLN A 292 5.79 -4.70 -17.71
C GLN A 292 7.11 -4.92 -16.98
N GLN A 293 7.77 -3.84 -16.57
CA GLN A 293 9.00 -3.89 -15.77
C GLN A 293 8.73 -4.58 -14.44
N PHE A 294 7.65 -4.20 -13.74
CA PHE A 294 7.26 -4.86 -12.49
C PHE A 294 7.03 -6.36 -12.69
N ARG A 295 6.27 -6.76 -13.72
CA ARG A 295 6.05 -8.18 -14.03
C ARG A 295 7.35 -8.92 -14.31
N SER A 296 8.21 -8.35 -15.14
CA SER A 296 9.48 -8.97 -15.55
C SER A 296 10.48 -9.07 -14.40
N SER A 297 10.33 -8.24 -13.37
CA SER A 297 11.17 -8.26 -12.18
C SER A 297 10.75 -9.32 -11.14
N ILE A 298 9.60 -9.96 -11.29
CA ILE A 298 9.20 -11.08 -10.45
C ILE A 298 9.93 -12.32 -10.95
N GLU A 299 10.81 -12.88 -10.13
CA GLU A 299 11.53 -14.10 -10.47
C GLU A 299 10.80 -15.30 -9.89
N VAL A 300 10.47 -16.26 -10.75
CA VAL A 300 9.87 -17.53 -10.34
C VAL A 300 10.83 -18.65 -10.71
N ASN A 301 11.25 -19.42 -9.71
CA ASN A 301 12.11 -20.58 -9.89
C ASN A 301 11.42 -21.81 -9.31
N GLN A 302 10.71 -22.55 -10.15
CA GLN A 302 10.07 -23.79 -9.75
C GLN A 302 11.09 -24.93 -9.78
N THR A 303 11.33 -25.57 -8.63
CA THR A 303 12.35 -26.62 -8.46
C THR A 303 11.78 -28.03 -8.57
N SER A 304 10.47 -28.20 -8.41
CA SER A 304 9.75 -29.45 -8.66
C SER A 304 8.26 -29.19 -8.92
N ASP A 305 7.46 -30.24 -9.12
CA ASP A 305 5.99 -30.12 -9.25
C ASP A 305 5.29 -29.57 -7.98
N SER A 306 5.99 -29.56 -6.84
CA SER A 306 5.44 -29.15 -5.54
C SER A 306 6.30 -28.18 -4.75
N THR A 307 7.45 -27.73 -5.27
CA THR A 307 8.35 -26.78 -4.60
C THR A 307 8.91 -25.74 -5.58
N GLY A 308 9.20 -24.55 -5.07
CA GLY A 308 9.86 -23.50 -5.84
C GLY A 308 10.14 -22.27 -4.99
N THR A 309 10.60 -21.19 -5.61
CA THR A 309 10.78 -19.90 -4.97
C THR A 309 10.19 -18.78 -5.82
N VAL A 310 9.65 -17.76 -5.16
CA VAL A 310 9.21 -16.51 -5.80
C VAL A 310 9.98 -15.37 -5.18
N THR A 311 10.63 -14.54 -5.99
CA THR A 311 11.30 -13.32 -5.56
C THR A 311 10.57 -12.13 -6.14
N ILE A 312 10.02 -11.29 -5.27
CA ILE A 312 9.42 -10.01 -5.65
C ILE A 312 10.47 -8.92 -5.35
N PRO A 313 10.77 -8.00 -6.28
CA PRO A 313 11.80 -7.00 -6.06
C PRO A 313 11.44 -6.08 -4.91
N ASN A 314 12.39 -5.91 -3.99
CA ASN A 314 12.27 -4.87 -2.98
C ASN A 314 12.84 -3.56 -3.54
N GLN A 315 12.03 -2.50 -3.62
CA GLN A 315 12.50 -1.21 -4.13
C GLN A 315 13.54 -0.53 -3.22
N ASN A 316 13.61 -0.94 -1.94
CA ASN A 316 14.39 -0.28 -0.89
C ASN A 316 15.43 -1.19 -0.22
N GLY A 317 15.73 -2.37 -0.77
CA GLY A 317 16.65 -3.31 -0.16
C GLY A 317 16.85 -4.58 -0.98
N PRO A 318 17.60 -5.57 -0.46
CA PRO A 318 17.72 -6.86 -1.12
C PRO A 318 16.35 -7.54 -1.21
N SER A 319 16.07 -8.15 -2.36
CA SER A 319 14.92 -9.02 -2.54
C SER A 319 15.23 -10.37 -1.92
N THR A 320 14.35 -10.88 -1.06
CA THR A 320 14.51 -12.19 -0.44
C THR A 320 13.64 -13.20 -1.19
N PRO A 321 14.18 -14.34 -1.65
CA PRO A 321 13.38 -15.39 -2.24
C PRO A 321 12.43 -15.97 -1.19
N MET A 322 11.15 -16.03 -1.51
CA MET A 322 10.13 -16.69 -0.73
C MET A 322 10.03 -18.15 -1.16
N GLU A 323 10.27 -19.08 -0.24
CA GLU A 323 10.05 -20.51 -0.51
C GLU A 323 8.55 -20.80 -0.65
N MET A 324 8.19 -21.49 -1.72
CA MET A 324 6.81 -21.86 -2.06
C MET A 324 6.67 -23.37 -2.10
N VAL A 325 5.54 -23.88 -1.61
CA VAL A 325 5.17 -25.29 -1.67
C VAL A 325 3.74 -25.46 -2.15
N LYS A 326 3.48 -26.59 -2.82
CA LYS A 326 2.13 -26.98 -3.20
C LYS A 326 1.46 -27.69 -2.02
N TYR A 327 0.63 -26.96 -1.29
CA TYR A 327 -0.09 -27.43 -0.12
C TYR A 327 -1.58 -27.58 -0.47
N ARG A 328 -2.10 -28.81 -0.36
CA ARG A 328 -3.52 -29.15 -0.65
C ARG A 328 -4.01 -28.60 -2.00
N GLY A 329 -3.16 -28.71 -3.03
CA GLY A 329 -3.49 -28.28 -4.41
C GLY A 329 -3.21 -26.80 -4.72
N ARG A 330 -2.84 -25.97 -3.74
CA ARG A 330 -2.51 -24.55 -3.92
C ARG A 330 -1.05 -24.26 -3.65
N TRP A 331 -0.47 -23.29 -4.37
CA TRP A 331 0.86 -22.77 -4.05
C TRP A 331 0.75 -21.76 -2.91
N VAL A 332 1.45 -22.03 -1.81
CA VAL A 332 1.49 -21.16 -0.63
C VAL A 332 2.94 -20.99 -0.16
N PRO A 333 3.25 -19.94 0.62
CA PRO A 333 4.55 -19.85 1.27
C PRO A 333 4.81 -21.06 2.17
N LYS A 334 6.02 -21.62 2.11
CA LYS A 334 6.38 -22.81 2.89
C LYS A 334 6.16 -22.62 4.40
N GLU A 335 6.59 -21.48 4.92
CA GLU A 335 6.39 -21.11 6.33
C GLU A 335 4.90 -21.09 6.72
N PHE A 336 4.01 -20.72 5.79
CA PHE A 336 2.58 -20.78 6.04
C PHE A 336 2.09 -22.23 6.14
N ALA A 337 2.46 -23.09 5.19
CA ALA A 337 2.06 -24.50 5.19
C ALA A 337 2.53 -25.22 6.47
N GLU A 338 3.81 -25.07 6.84
CA GLU A 338 4.39 -25.68 8.04
C GLU A 338 3.68 -25.23 9.32
N LYS A 339 3.42 -23.93 9.46
CA LYS A 339 2.68 -23.40 10.62
C LYS A 339 1.23 -23.84 10.63
N TRP A 340 0.61 -23.96 9.45
CA TRP A 340 -0.76 -24.42 9.35
C TRP A 340 -0.88 -25.90 9.73
N GLU A 341 0.08 -26.74 9.33
CA GLU A 341 0.14 -28.13 9.78
C GLU A 341 0.35 -28.25 11.29
N GLU A 342 1.18 -27.38 11.87
CA GLU A 342 1.44 -27.37 13.31
C GLU A 342 0.23 -26.87 14.12
N LYS A 343 -0.44 -25.80 13.69
CA LYS A 343 -1.38 -25.02 14.53
C LYS A 343 -2.70 -24.65 13.86
N GLY A 344 -2.93 -25.04 12.62
CA GLY A 344 -4.13 -24.65 11.87
C GLY A 344 -5.40 -25.00 12.63
N GLY A 345 -5.46 -26.21 13.22
CA GLY A 345 -6.55 -26.70 14.08
C GLY A 345 -6.87 -25.84 15.30
N ASP A 346 -5.89 -25.06 15.79
CA ASP A 346 -5.95 -24.32 17.06
C ASP A 346 -6.17 -22.81 16.84
N LEU A 347 -6.63 -22.39 15.67
CA LEU A 347 -6.78 -20.97 15.36
C LEU A 347 -7.67 -20.23 16.38
N ALA A 348 -8.83 -20.81 16.71
CA ALA A 348 -9.78 -20.20 17.64
C ALA A 348 -9.24 -20.12 19.08
N SER A 349 -8.54 -21.16 19.55
CA SER A 349 -7.94 -21.16 20.89
C SER A 349 -6.78 -20.17 20.99
N GLY A 350 -5.95 -20.09 19.95
CA GLY A 350 -4.87 -19.11 19.84
C GLY A 350 -5.35 -17.66 19.87
N LEU A 351 -6.42 -17.35 19.13
CA LEU A 351 -7.04 -16.02 19.13
C LEU A 351 -7.58 -15.62 20.52
N LYS A 352 -8.23 -16.55 21.22
CA LYS A 352 -8.72 -16.33 22.59
C LYS A 352 -7.56 -16.02 23.54
N GLN A 353 -6.51 -16.84 23.52
CA GLN A 353 -5.33 -16.62 24.35
C GLN A 353 -4.68 -15.26 24.06
N GLN A 354 -4.53 -14.89 22.79
CA GLN A 354 -3.96 -13.60 22.40
C GLN A 354 -4.80 -12.43 22.91
N PHE A 355 -6.13 -12.53 22.86
CA PHE A 355 -7.02 -11.51 23.41
C PHE A 355 -6.85 -11.36 24.92
N GLU A 356 -6.85 -12.46 25.67
CA GLU A 356 -6.67 -12.46 27.13
C GLU A 356 -5.33 -11.83 27.55
N GLU A 357 -4.25 -12.10 26.82
CA GLU A 357 -2.95 -11.47 27.04
C GLU A 357 -2.98 -9.97 26.74
N SER A 358 -3.64 -9.56 25.65
CA SER A 358 -3.70 -8.16 25.20
C SER A 358 -4.59 -7.30 26.09
N GLN A 359 -5.67 -7.86 26.63
CA GLN A 359 -6.63 -7.16 27.49
C GLN A 359 -5.94 -6.56 28.73
N LYS A 360 -5.04 -7.33 29.37
CA LYS A 360 -4.31 -6.87 30.57
C LYS A 360 -3.43 -5.65 30.29
N GLN A 361 -2.84 -5.57 29.11
CA GLN A 361 -2.02 -4.43 28.70
C GLN A 361 -2.90 -3.20 28.41
N LEU A 362 -4.10 -3.41 27.86
CA LEU A 362 -5.00 -2.34 27.46
C LEU A 362 -5.60 -1.59 28.66
N GLU A 363 -5.96 -2.30 29.73
CA GLU A 363 -6.45 -1.68 30.98
C GLU A 363 -5.46 -0.64 31.53
N GLN A 364 -4.15 -0.92 31.44
CA GLN A 364 -3.09 -0.01 31.89
C GLN A 364 -2.97 1.24 31.01
N SER A 365 -3.38 1.17 29.75
CA SER A 365 -3.28 2.25 28.76
C SER A 365 -4.58 3.06 28.60
N GLN A 366 -5.66 2.70 29.30
CA GLN A 366 -7.00 3.25 29.05
C GLN A 366 -7.05 4.78 29.22
N ALA A 367 -6.41 5.32 30.26
CA ALA A 367 -6.37 6.75 30.51
C ALA A 367 -5.60 7.51 29.40
N GLN A 368 -4.49 6.94 28.93
CA GLN A 368 -3.72 7.48 27.81
C GLN A 368 -4.53 7.48 26.51
N MET A 369 -5.26 6.39 26.25
CA MET A 369 -6.14 6.28 25.07
C MET A 369 -7.30 7.27 25.12
N ALA A 370 -7.90 7.50 26.29
CA ALA A 370 -8.95 8.49 26.46
C ALA A 370 -8.44 9.92 26.17
N MET A 371 -7.24 10.25 26.64
CA MET A 371 -6.58 11.51 26.33
C MET A 371 -6.33 11.66 24.82
N MET A 372 -5.76 10.64 24.18
CA MET A 372 -5.50 10.64 22.74
C MET A 372 -6.79 10.79 21.92
N SER A 373 -7.86 10.09 22.31
CA SER A 373 -9.18 10.20 21.70
C SER A 373 -9.74 11.63 21.77
N GLY A 374 -9.61 12.29 22.92
CA GLY A 374 -10.00 13.69 23.10
C GLY A 374 -9.24 14.63 22.16
N MET A 375 -7.93 14.43 22.03
CA MET A 375 -7.09 15.20 21.10
C MET A 375 -7.50 15.00 19.63
N ILE A 376 -7.73 13.76 19.21
CA ILE A 376 -8.17 13.42 17.84
C ILE A 376 -9.52 14.06 17.52
N THR A 377 -10.47 13.97 18.46
CA THR A 377 -11.80 14.57 18.30
C THR A 377 -11.69 16.09 18.20
N GLY A 378 -10.89 16.73 19.05
CA GLY A 378 -10.64 18.16 18.98
C GLY A 378 -10.00 18.60 17.65
N MET A 379 -9.05 17.82 17.13
CA MET A 379 -8.43 18.08 15.83
C MET A 379 -9.46 18.01 14.70
N SER A 380 -10.35 17.02 14.74
CA SER A 380 -11.42 16.89 13.75
C SER A 380 -12.31 18.14 13.70
N ASP A 381 -12.71 18.68 14.85
CA ASP A 381 -13.65 19.80 14.90
C ASP A 381 -12.97 21.14 14.59
N GLN A 382 -11.71 21.30 14.96
CA GLN A 382 -10.98 22.56 14.75
C GLN A 382 -10.39 22.69 13.34
N ILE A 383 -10.01 21.56 12.71
CA ILE A 383 -9.30 21.56 11.44
C ILE A 383 -10.21 21.21 10.27
N LEU A 384 -10.87 20.04 10.32
CA LEU A 384 -11.57 19.50 9.16
C LEU A 384 -12.93 20.17 8.94
N LYS A 385 -13.64 20.50 10.03
CA LYS A 385 -14.97 21.12 9.93
C LYS A 385 -14.93 22.46 9.16
N PRO A 386 -14.02 23.41 9.45
CA PRO A 386 -13.92 24.63 8.64
C PRO A 386 -13.61 24.38 7.15
N MET A 387 -12.85 23.33 6.81
CA MET A 387 -12.60 22.96 5.42
C MET A 387 -13.87 22.44 4.72
N LEU A 388 -14.70 21.68 5.43
CA LEU A 388 -16.00 21.20 4.93
C LEU A 388 -17.01 22.33 4.77
N GLU A 389 -17.01 23.30 5.68
CA GLU A 389 -17.95 24.43 5.65
C GLU A 389 -17.55 25.54 4.67
N ALA A 390 -16.29 25.57 4.21
CA ALA A 390 -15.80 26.57 3.28
C ALA A 390 -16.59 26.58 1.96
N ASN A 391 -17.13 27.73 1.59
CA ASN A 391 -17.86 27.95 0.34
C ASN A 391 -17.01 28.66 -0.72
N THR A 392 -15.86 29.19 -0.33
CA THR A 392 -14.92 29.89 -1.21
C THR A 392 -13.50 29.33 -1.09
N GLN A 393 -12.68 29.55 -2.13
CA GLN A 393 -11.28 29.11 -2.12
C GLN A 393 -10.49 29.77 -0.99
N GLN A 394 -10.77 31.05 -0.71
CA GLN A 394 -10.10 31.80 0.35
C GLN A 394 -10.41 31.22 1.74
N GLU A 395 -11.67 30.87 2.00
CA GLU A 395 -12.07 30.22 3.26
C GLU A 395 -11.39 28.86 3.42
N PHE A 396 -11.37 28.06 2.36
CA PHE A 396 -10.73 26.75 2.36
C PHE A 396 -9.22 26.86 2.61
N ASP A 397 -8.52 27.71 1.87
CA ASP A 397 -7.08 27.90 2.02
C ASP A 397 -6.71 28.48 3.39
N ALA A 398 -7.55 29.33 3.97
CA ALA A 398 -7.37 29.83 5.33
C ALA A 398 -7.51 28.70 6.37
N ALA A 399 -8.45 27.77 6.18
CA ALA A 399 -8.58 26.59 7.02
C ALA A 399 -7.36 25.66 6.89
N VAL A 400 -6.86 25.43 5.68
CA VAL A 400 -5.63 24.67 5.43
C VAL A 400 -4.41 25.34 6.07
N GLY A 401 -4.28 26.65 5.97
CA GLY A 401 -3.19 27.39 6.61
C GLY A 401 -3.17 27.24 8.13
N LYS A 402 -4.34 27.28 8.77
CA LYS A 402 -4.47 27.01 10.21
C LYS A 402 -4.04 25.58 10.56
N ALA A 403 -4.43 24.60 9.73
CA ALA A 403 -4.05 23.20 9.90
C ALA A 403 -2.53 23.01 9.86
N ILE A 404 -1.87 23.60 8.85
CA ILE A 404 -0.42 23.55 8.67
C ILE A 404 0.29 24.22 9.86
N ALA A 405 -0.19 25.38 10.30
CA ALA A 405 0.37 26.07 11.47
C ALA A 405 0.26 25.23 12.75
N MET A 406 -0.89 24.59 12.98
CA MET A 406 -1.11 23.71 14.13
C MET A 406 -0.21 22.46 14.06
N ALA A 407 -0.08 21.84 12.89
CA ALA A 407 0.84 20.72 12.69
C ALA A 407 2.30 21.13 12.93
N GLY A 408 2.70 22.33 12.48
CA GLY A 408 4.02 22.89 12.75
C GLY A 408 4.27 23.15 14.24
N MET A 409 3.26 23.56 15.00
CA MET A 409 3.36 23.75 16.45
C MET A 409 3.55 22.42 17.19
N LEU A 410 2.85 21.36 16.75
CA LEU A 410 2.99 20.02 17.32
C LEU A 410 4.30 19.34 16.91
N GLY A 411 4.84 19.64 15.72
CA GLY A 411 6.09 19.07 15.21
C GLY A 411 7.37 19.85 15.56
N GLY A 412 7.27 21.15 15.88
CA GLY A 412 8.42 22.06 16.00
C GLY A 412 8.65 22.69 17.38
N GLY A 413 7.81 22.41 18.38
CA GLY A 413 7.94 22.95 19.73
C GLY A 413 8.63 21.97 20.68
N GLY A 414 9.76 22.37 21.26
CA GLY A 414 10.39 21.70 22.41
C GLY A 414 9.51 21.69 23.65
N GLY A 415 8.46 20.86 23.66
CA GLY A 415 7.66 20.54 24.83
C GLY A 415 8.46 19.67 25.81
N PRO A 416 8.16 19.74 27.12
CA PRO A 416 8.93 19.06 28.15
C PRO A 416 8.90 17.55 27.92
N GLY A 417 10.06 17.01 27.56
CA GLY A 417 10.39 15.59 27.57
C GLY A 417 9.24 14.61 27.39
N PHE A 418 8.95 14.23 26.15
CA PHE A 418 8.76 12.81 25.83
C PHE A 418 10.12 12.08 25.96
N GLY A 419 10.73 12.20 27.14
CA GLY A 419 11.74 11.28 27.61
C GLY A 419 11.01 10.01 28.03
N GLY A 420 10.58 9.21 27.04
CA GLY A 420 10.50 7.78 27.29
C GLY A 420 11.86 7.32 27.85
N PRO A 421 11.91 6.30 28.72
CA PRO A 421 13.17 5.82 29.26
C PRO A 421 14.14 5.64 28.09
N GLY A 422 15.26 6.37 28.15
CA GLY A 422 16.31 6.28 27.14
C GLY A 422 16.70 4.81 26.96
N PRO A 423 17.28 4.43 25.81
CA PRO A 423 17.71 3.06 25.58
C PRO A 423 18.61 2.65 26.74
N GLY A 424 18.07 1.83 27.64
CA GLY A 424 18.85 1.14 28.65
C GLY A 424 19.98 0.38 27.94
N PRO A 425 21.10 0.14 28.62
CA PRO A 425 22.28 -0.45 28.02
C PRO A 425 21.90 -1.66 27.16
N GLY A 426 22.35 -1.62 25.90
CA GLY A 426 21.97 -2.56 24.86
C GLY A 426 22.01 -3.99 25.35
N ASN A 427 20.87 -4.67 25.25
CA ASN A 427 20.81 -6.10 25.48
C ASN A 427 21.59 -6.79 24.33
N PRO A 428 22.66 -7.54 24.62
CA PRO A 428 23.61 -8.04 23.60
C PRO A 428 23.10 -9.31 22.91
N ALA A 429 21.96 -9.23 22.23
CA ALA A 429 21.34 -10.41 21.60
C ALA A 429 20.98 -10.26 20.12
N PHE A 430 21.50 -9.22 19.44
CA PHE A 430 21.48 -9.13 17.98
C PHE A 430 22.91 -9.17 17.44
N GLY A 431 23.46 -10.37 17.48
CA GLY A 431 24.58 -10.78 16.67
C GLY A 431 24.28 -12.19 16.18
N GLN A 432 24.11 -12.31 14.86
CA GLN A 432 23.84 -13.52 14.06
C GLN A 432 22.38 -13.92 13.88
#